data_AF-A0A6S7KFQ8-F1
#
_entry.id   AF-A0A6S7KFQ8-F1
#
_cell.length_a   1.000
_cell.length_b   1.000
_cell.length_c   1.000
_cell.angle_alpha   90.00
_cell.angle_beta   90.00
_cell.angle_gamma   90.00
#
_symmetry.space_group_name_H-M   'P 1'
#
loop_
_entity.id
_entity.type
_entity.pdbx_description
1 polymer ?
#
loop_
_entity_poly.entity_id
_entity_poly.type
_entity_poly.pdbx_seq_one_letter_code
_entity_poly.pdbx_strand_id
1 'polypeptide(L)'
;MAEGYPSSYNWPTMNWQAKDLDKEWERFYQHCEFAFGGPLSKCTEKEKICNLMSFVGDKGREMYLTFQWNTIQVGTGENTQQVTVQFDRRCQKQGETFDDFVTDLKLLARGLDIEQTDKLIRNAIACKSFDERVKQRCLEKSKNLTLETAINIGRLFEATKDGMQVITGEDPNVTVHGVSTKPNRFPRRKH
;
A
#
# COMPACT_ATOMS: atom_id res chain seq x y z
N MET A 1 31.94 -22.72 -16.75
CA MET A 1 32.59 -21.44 -17.12
C MET A 1 31.94 -20.95 -18.40
N ALA A 2 31.76 -19.64 -18.58
CA ALA A 2 31.22 -19.08 -19.82
C ALA A 2 32.18 -19.38 -20.98
N GLU A 3 31.67 -19.96 -22.07
CA GLU A 3 32.49 -20.22 -23.26
C GLU A 3 33.08 -18.91 -23.81
N GLY A 4 34.39 -18.91 -24.08
CA GLY A 4 35.09 -17.77 -24.70
C GLY A 4 35.74 -16.76 -23.74
N TYR A 5 35.67 -16.97 -22.43
CA TYR A 5 36.33 -16.09 -21.45
C TYR A 5 37.54 -16.75 -20.78
N PRO A 6 38.65 -16.01 -20.58
CA PRO A 6 39.84 -16.56 -19.93
C PRO A 6 39.54 -16.87 -18.46
N SER A 7 40.25 -17.86 -17.90
CA SER A 7 40.16 -18.21 -16.47
C SER A 7 40.57 -17.06 -15.53
N SER A 8 41.24 -16.04 -16.08
CA SER A 8 41.65 -14.80 -15.39
C SER A 8 40.59 -13.69 -15.42
N TYR A 9 39.40 -13.94 -15.98
CA TYR A 9 38.33 -12.95 -15.97
C TYR A 9 37.96 -12.60 -14.52
N ASN A 10 37.91 -11.30 -14.23
CA ASN A 10 37.58 -10.81 -12.89
C ASN A 10 36.07 -10.97 -12.67
N TRP A 11 35.67 -12.06 -12.02
CA TRP A 11 34.26 -12.31 -11.72
C TRP A 11 33.76 -11.45 -10.56
N PRO A 12 32.45 -11.12 -10.51
CA PRO A 12 31.86 -10.43 -9.36
C PRO A 12 32.14 -11.20 -8.08
N THR A 13 32.57 -10.48 -7.04
CA THR A 13 32.82 -11.04 -5.71
C THR A 13 32.48 -9.98 -4.67
N MET A 14 31.62 -10.32 -3.71
CA MET A 14 31.26 -9.40 -2.63
C MET A 14 32.36 -9.36 -1.56
N ASN A 15 32.91 -8.17 -1.30
CA ASN A 15 33.85 -7.98 -0.19
C ASN A 15 33.11 -7.67 1.12
N TRP A 16 32.77 -8.72 1.86
CA TRP A 16 32.11 -8.61 3.17
C TRP A 16 32.94 -7.99 4.30
N GLN A 17 34.22 -7.72 4.07
CA GLN A 17 35.13 -7.07 5.00
C GLN A 17 35.33 -5.58 4.68
N ALA A 18 34.63 -5.06 3.68
CA ALA A 18 34.71 -3.64 3.34
C ALA A 18 34.27 -2.76 4.51
N LYS A 19 34.97 -1.62 4.69
CA LYS A 19 34.68 -0.63 5.73
C LYS A 19 33.31 0.03 5.51
N ASP A 20 32.91 0.18 4.25
CA ASP A 20 31.64 0.75 3.82
C ASP A 20 30.91 -0.30 2.98
N LEU A 21 30.03 -1.06 3.64
CA LEU A 21 29.33 -2.18 3.02
C LEU A 21 28.28 -1.73 2.02
N ASP A 22 27.66 -0.57 2.21
CA ASP A 22 26.62 -0.06 1.30
C ASP A 22 27.23 0.29 -0.06
N LYS A 23 28.36 1.00 -0.04
CA LYS A 23 29.11 1.32 -1.26
C LYS A 23 29.71 0.07 -1.91
N GLU A 24 30.15 -0.89 -1.12
CA GLU A 24 30.67 -2.15 -1.65
C GLU A 24 29.56 -3.01 -2.28
N TRP A 25 28.36 -3.00 -1.70
CA TRP A 25 27.20 -3.64 -2.28
C TRP A 25 26.83 -3.04 -3.64
N GLU A 26 26.85 -1.70 -3.77
CA GLU A 26 26.61 -1.03 -5.05
C GLU A 26 27.63 -1.44 -6.12
N ARG A 27 28.91 -1.50 -5.76
CA ARG A 27 29.98 -1.97 -6.65
C ARG A 27 29.79 -3.42 -7.07
N PHE A 28 29.48 -4.29 -6.11
CA PHE A 28 29.21 -5.70 -6.36
C PHE A 28 28.01 -5.89 -7.30
N TYR A 29 26.94 -5.14 -7.06
CA TYR A 29 25.73 -5.16 -7.88
C TYR A 29 26.02 -4.74 -9.32
N GLN A 30 26.69 -3.60 -9.52
CA GLN A 30 27.09 -3.14 -10.85
C GLN A 30 27.99 -4.16 -11.57
N HIS A 31 28.89 -4.82 -10.84
CA HIS A 31 29.73 -5.86 -11.43
C HIS A 31 28.91 -7.09 -11.86
N CYS A 32 27.91 -7.49 -11.07
CA CYS A 32 26.95 -8.52 -11.47
C CYS A 32 26.17 -8.10 -12.73
N GLU A 33 25.73 -6.85 -12.83
CA GLU A 33 25.05 -6.34 -14.03
C GLU A 33 25.92 -6.46 -15.28
N PHE A 34 27.21 -6.10 -15.20
CA PHE A 34 28.13 -6.28 -16.34
C PHE A 34 28.35 -7.75 -16.67
N ALA A 35 28.49 -8.63 -15.67
CA ALA A 35 28.67 -10.05 -15.90
C ALA A 35 27.45 -10.67 -16.60
N PHE A 36 26.24 -10.37 -16.12
CA PHE A 36 24.98 -10.87 -16.70
C PHE A 36 24.54 -10.13 -17.96
N GLY A 37 25.01 -8.90 -18.19
CA GLY A 37 24.81 -8.17 -19.44
C GLY A 37 25.78 -8.58 -20.54
N GLY A 38 26.94 -9.16 -20.19
CA GLY A 38 27.98 -9.57 -21.13
C GLY A 38 28.25 -11.08 -21.09
N PRO A 39 29.31 -11.55 -20.40
CA PRO A 39 29.74 -12.95 -20.43
C PRO A 39 28.68 -14.00 -20.11
N LEU A 40 27.74 -13.67 -19.22
CA LEU A 40 26.68 -14.55 -18.73
C LEU A 40 25.29 -14.17 -19.26
N SER A 41 25.23 -13.36 -20.32
CA SER A 41 23.97 -12.91 -20.94
C SER A 41 23.08 -14.03 -21.44
N LYS A 42 23.66 -15.17 -21.80
CA LYS A 42 22.93 -16.33 -22.31
C LYS A 42 22.57 -17.36 -21.23
N CYS A 43 22.95 -17.14 -19.98
CA CYS A 43 22.61 -18.06 -18.89
C CYS A 43 21.09 -18.09 -18.67
N THR A 44 20.57 -19.29 -18.43
CA THR A 44 19.20 -19.47 -17.93
C THR A 44 19.05 -18.84 -16.54
N GLU A 45 17.82 -18.53 -16.12
CA GLU A 45 17.57 -17.98 -14.79
C GLU A 45 18.14 -18.85 -13.67
N LYS A 46 18.04 -20.18 -13.80
CA LYS A 46 18.64 -21.12 -12.85
C LYS A 46 20.17 -20.96 -12.78
N GLU A 47 20.83 -20.83 -13.92
CA GLU A 47 22.29 -20.64 -13.97
C GLU A 47 22.69 -19.26 -13.44
N LYS A 48 21.89 -18.22 -13.68
CA LYS A 48 22.14 -16.88 -13.10
C LYS A 48 22.09 -16.93 -11.58
N ILE A 49 21.11 -17.62 -11.00
CA ILE A 49 21.01 -17.84 -9.55
C ILE A 49 22.26 -18.57 -9.04
N CYS A 50 22.68 -19.66 -9.69
CA CYS A 50 23.89 -20.39 -9.28
C CYS A 50 25.17 -19.52 -9.34
N ASN A 51 25.31 -18.69 -10.38
CA ASN A 51 26.43 -17.76 -10.50
C ASN A 51 26.38 -16.69 -9.40
N LEU A 52 25.21 -16.09 -9.13
CA LEU A 52 25.05 -15.10 -8.07
C LEU A 52 25.40 -15.69 -6.69
N MET A 53 24.97 -16.93 -6.40
CA MET A 53 25.32 -17.64 -5.16
C MET A 53 26.82 -17.95 -5.05
N SER A 54 27.52 -18.03 -6.17
CA SER A 54 28.98 -18.15 -6.19
C SER A 54 29.64 -16.80 -5.91
N PHE A 55 29.18 -15.73 -6.56
CA PHE A 55 29.72 -14.36 -6.44
C PHE A 55 29.52 -13.76 -5.03
N VAL A 56 28.41 -14.08 -4.38
CA VAL A 56 28.09 -13.55 -3.04
C VAL A 56 28.96 -14.15 -1.94
N GLY A 57 29.64 -15.28 -2.20
CA GLY A 57 30.56 -15.92 -1.24
C GLY A 57 29.88 -16.56 -0.02
N ASP A 58 30.68 -17.18 0.85
CA ASP A 58 30.21 -18.03 1.95
C ASP A 58 29.26 -17.28 2.91
N LYS A 59 29.66 -16.10 3.38
CA LYS A 59 28.83 -15.25 4.27
C LYS A 59 27.50 -14.87 3.63
N GLY A 60 27.50 -14.56 2.32
CA GLY A 60 26.27 -14.26 1.60
C GLY A 60 25.35 -15.47 1.49
N ARG A 61 25.91 -16.67 1.31
CA ARG A 61 25.14 -17.92 1.30
C ARG A 61 24.60 -18.27 2.69
N GLU A 62 25.36 -18.02 3.76
CA GLU A 62 24.87 -18.17 5.14
C GLU A 62 23.67 -17.25 5.38
N MET A 63 23.77 -15.97 5.01
CA MET A 63 22.63 -15.04 5.08
C MET A 63 21.44 -15.51 4.24
N TYR A 64 21.68 -15.97 3.01
CA TYR A 64 20.64 -16.54 2.14
C TYR A 64 19.89 -17.71 2.80
N LEU A 65 20.59 -18.57 3.53
CA LEU A 65 19.99 -19.72 4.22
C LEU A 65 19.14 -19.32 5.44
N THR A 66 19.42 -18.15 6.04
CA THR A 66 18.58 -17.61 7.13
C THR A 66 17.27 -16.99 6.65
N PHE A 67 17.15 -16.73 5.35
CA PHE A 67 15.97 -16.08 4.78
C PHE A 67 14.81 -17.06 4.66
N GLN A 68 13.67 -16.67 5.21
CA GLN A 68 12.38 -17.33 4.96
C GLN A 68 11.83 -16.80 3.63
N TRP A 69 12.32 -17.32 2.52
CA TRP A 69 12.01 -16.87 1.16
C TRP A 69 10.52 -16.77 0.83
N ASN A 70 9.68 -17.55 1.51
CA ASN A 70 8.22 -17.51 1.36
C ASN A 70 7.59 -16.24 1.96
N THR A 71 8.36 -15.37 2.62
CA THR A 71 7.92 -14.16 3.31
C THR A 71 8.60 -12.87 2.83
N ILE A 72 9.59 -12.98 1.95
CA ILE A 72 10.39 -11.85 1.47
C ILE A 72 9.88 -11.46 0.09
N GLN A 73 9.12 -10.36 0.01
CA GLN A 73 8.95 -9.66 -1.26
C GLN A 73 10.18 -8.80 -1.51
N VAL A 74 10.71 -8.84 -2.74
CA VAL A 74 11.80 -7.97 -3.19
C VAL A 74 11.24 -6.54 -3.26
N GLY A 75 11.29 -5.85 -2.13
CA GLY A 75 10.88 -4.48 -1.94
C GLY A 75 12.06 -3.65 -1.45
N THR A 76 12.23 -2.49 -2.07
CA THR A 76 13.21 -1.45 -1.72
C THR A 76 13.25 -1.18 -0.22
N GLY A 77 14.31 -1.63 0.47
CA GLY A 77 15.05 -0.96 1.55
C GLY A 77 14.35 -0.20 2.70
N GLU A 78 13.04 -0.20 2.84
CA GLU A 78 12.34 0.43 3.95
C GLU A 78 12.14 -0.63 5.04
N ASN A 79 12.81 -0.43 6.18
CA ASN A 79 12.79 -1.31 7.35
C ASN A 79 11.39 -1.91 7.57
N THR A 80 11.21 -3.22 7.41
CA THR A 80 9.91 -3.91 7.56
C THR A 80 9.19 -3.52 8.86
N GLN A 81 9.96 -3.28 9.93
CA GLN A 81 9.45 -2.78 11.21
C GLN A 81 8.84 -1.37 11.13
N GLN A 82 9.43 -0.46 10.37
CA GLN A 82 8.88 0.88 10.16
C GLN A 82 7.55 0.83 9.40
N VAL A 83 7.43 -0.04 8.38
CA VAL A 83 6.19 -0.22 7.63
C VAL A 83 5.09 -0.80 8.54
N THR A 84 5.39 -1.83 9.33
CA THR A 84 4.44 -2.39 10.31
C THR A 84 3.99 -1.34 11.33
N VAL A 85 4.93 -0.59 11.90
CA VAL A 85 4.62 0.48 12.87
C VAL A 85 3.78 1.59 12.23
N GLN A 86 4.04 1.97 10.98
CA GLN A 86 3.24 2.96 10.25
C GLN A 86 1.82 2.45 9.99
N PHE A 87 1.66 1.20 9.54
CA PHE A 87 0.34 0.57 9.36
C PHE A 87 -0.42 0.48 10.69
N ASP A 88 0.27 0.09 11.77
CA ASP A 88 -0.33 -0.03 13.10
C ASP A 88 -0.81 1.31 13.66
N ARG A 89 -0.09 2.39 13.39
CA ARG A 89 -0.46 3.75 13.82
C ARG A 89 -1.49 4.41 12.91
N ARG A 90 -1.75 3.89 11.71
CA ARG A 90 -2.68 4.50 10.76
C ARG A 90 -4.13 4.32 11.21
N CYS A 91 -4.76 5.41 11.64
CA CYS A 91 -6.20 5.51 11.92
C CYS A 91 -6.83 6.59 11.05
N GLN A 92 -8.11 6.44 10.67
CA GLN A 92 -8.82 7.48 9.91
C GLN A 92 -8.90 8.76 10.75
N LYS A 93 -8.47 9.88 10.17
CA LYS A 93 -8.44 11.19 10.84
C LYS A 93 -9.82 11.85 10.80
N GLN A 94 -10.07 12.78 11.72
CA GLN A 94 -11.27 13.61 11.66
C GLN A 94 -11.25 14.47 10.39
N GLY A 95 -12.33 14.38 9.59
CA GLY A 95 -12.46 15.11 8.33
C GLY A 95 -11.74 14.48 7.12
N GLU A 96 -11.05 13.35 7.31
CA GLU A 96 -10.46 12.57 6.22
C GLU A 96 -11.52 11.69 5.54
N THR A 97 -11.51 11.67 4.21
CA THR A 97 -12.42 10.81 3.45
C THR A 97 -12.09 9.34 3.68
N PHE A 98 -13.12 8.50 3.62
CA PHE A 98 -12.95 7.07 3.80
C PHE A 98 -12.09 6.45 2.69
N ASP A 99 -12.21 6.95 1.46
CA ASP A 99 -11.40 6.48 0.33
C ASP A 99 -9.92 6.87 0.46
N ASP A 100 -9.59 8.05 0.98
CA ASP A 100 -8.19 8.43 1.27
C ASP A 100 -7.59 7.52 2.34
N PHE A 101 -8.36 7.23 3.40
CA PHE A 101 -7.95 6.29 4.44
C PHE A 101 -7.66 4.88 3.88
N VAL A 102 -8.56 4.34 3.06
CA VAL A 102 -8.36 3.02 2.43
C VAL A 102 -7.18 3.03 1.47
N THR A 103 -6.97 4.13 0.74
CA THR A 103 -5.84 4.28 -0.18
C THR A 103 -4.51 4.23 0.56
N ASP A 104 -4.39 4.96 1.68
CA ASP A 104 -3.20 4.91 2.54
C ASP A 104 -2.95 3.51 3.11
N LEU A 105 -4.01 2.81 3.56
CA LEU A 105 -3.87 1.44 4.03
C LEU A 105 -3.35 0.50 2.94
N LYS A 106 -3.81 0.65 1.70
CA LYS A 106 -3.32 -0.13 0.54
C LYS A 106 -1.87 0.20 0.21
N LEU A 107 -1.48 1.48 0.29
CA LEU A 107 -0.09 1.90 0.08
C LEU A 107 0.82 1.34 1.17
N LEU A 108 0.40 1.33 2.43
CA LEU A 108 1.17 0.78 3.55
C LEU A 108 1.25 -0.76 3.52
N ALA A 109 0.23 -1.44 3.00
CA ALA A 109 0.21 -2.89 2.83
C ALA A 109 0.83 -3.36 1.51
N ARG A 110 1.39 -2.46 0.69
CA ARG A 110 2.00 -2.81 -0.59
C ARG A 110 3.12 -3.84 -0.40
N GLY A 111 3.17 -4.84 -1.26
CA GLY A 111 4.20 -5.88 -1.19
C GLY A 111 3.95 -6.96 -0.14
N LEU A 112 2.71 -7.13 0.32
CA LEU A 112 2.26 -8.37 0.98
C LEU A 112 1.53 -9.25 -0.03
N ASP A 113 1.33 -10.53 0.29
CA ASP A 113 0.43 -11.36 -0.51
C ASP A 113 -1.02 -10.83 -0.42
N ILE A 114 -1.83 -11.15 -1.42
CA ILE A 114 -3.19 -10.58 -1.56
C ILE A 114 -4.08 -10.98 -0.37
N GLU A 115 -3.98 -12.22 0.11
CA GLU A 115 -4.82 -12.71 1.21
C GLU A 115 -4.46 -12.01 2.53
N GLN A 116 -3.17 -11.84 2.81
CA GLN A 116 -2.68 -11.12 3.98
C GLN A 116 -2.99 -9.62 3.89
N THR A 117 -2.86 -9.02 2.72
CA THR A 117 -3.24 -7.62 2.44
C THR A 117 -4.72 -7.38 2.76
N ASP A 118 -5.60 -8.20 2.19
CA ASP A 118 -7.05 -8.09 2.39
C ASP A 118 -7.44 -8.23 3.85
N LYS A 119 -6.86 -9.22 4.53
CA LYS A 119 -7.10 -9.46 5.96
C LYS A 119 -6.66 -8.27 6.80
N LEU A 120 -5.48 -7.70 6.55
CA LEU A 120 -4.93 -6.57 7.30
C LEU A 120 -5.77 -5.31 7.10
N ILE A 121 -6.08 -4.96 5.85
CA ILE A 121 -6.85 -3.76 5.53
C ILE A 121 -8.26 -3.88 6.10
N ARG A 122 -8.91 -5.04 5.97
CA ARG A 122 -10.23 -5.31 6.55
C ARG A 122 -10.23 -5.13 8.06
N ASN A 123 -9.23 -5.68 8.76
CA ASN A 123 -9.10 -5.54 10.21
C ASN A 123 -8.84 -4.08 10.60
N ALA A 124 -8.04 -3.34 9.82
CA ALA A 124 -7.80 -1.92 10.03
C ALA A 124 -9.09 -1.09 9.85
N ILE A 125 -9.91 -1.37 8.83
CA ILE A 125 -11.22 -0.72 8.65
C ILE A 125 -12.11 -1.00 9.87
N ALA A 126 -12.20 -2.26 10.31
CA ALA A 126 -13.07 -2.64 11.43
C ALA A 126 -12.69 -1.99 12.77
N CYS A 127 -11.41 -1.68 12.99
CA CYS A 127 -10.92 -1.16 14.27
C CYS A 127 -10.59 0.34 14.24
N LYS A 128 -10.11 0.85 13.10
CA LYS A 128 -9.43 2.15 12.98
C LYS A 128 -10.16 3.18 12.12
N SER A 129 -11.37 2.87 11.65
CA SER A 129 -12.26 3.86 11.03
C SER A 129 -12.64 4.97 12.02
N PHE A 130 -12.95 6.16 11.54
CA PHE A 130 -13.34 7.28 12.40
C PHE A 130 -14.79 7.14 12.87
N ASP A 131 -15.68 6.69 11.98
CA ASP A 131 -17.10 6.49 12.28
C ASP A 131 -17.32 5.16 13.03
N GLU A 132 -17.81 5.25 14.26
CA GLU A 132 -18.13 4.08 15.10
C GLU A 132 -19.15 3.13 14.45
N ARG A 133 -20.05 3.65 13.60
CA ARG A 133 -21.05 2.84 12.88
C ARG A 133 -20.38 1.89 11.89
N VAL A 134 -19.28 2.32 11.26
CA VAL A 134 -18.47 1.47 10.39
C VAL A 134 -17.86 0.32 11.18
N LYS A 135 -17.25 0.63 12.33
CA LYS A 135 -16.66 -0.40 13.22
C LYS A 135 -17.70 -1.41 13.66
N GLN A 136 -18.83 -0.94 14.20
CA GLN A 136 -19.92 -1.79 14.66
C GLN A 136 -20.42 -2.70 13.53
N ARG A 137 -20.70 -2.14 12.35
CA ARG A 137 -21.24 -2.90 11.22
C ARG A 137 -20.24 -3.92 10.66
N CYS A 138 -18.95 -3.61 10.70
CA CYS A 138 -17.89 -4.56 10.37
C CYS A 138 -17.83 -5.72 11.38
N LEU A 139 -17.91 -5.43 12.69
CA LEU A 139 -17.89 -6.44 13.75
C LEU A 139 -19.11 -7.39 13.68
N GLU A 140 -20.30 -6.86 13.39
CA GLU A 140 -21.52 -7.65 13.15
C GLU A 140 -21.33 -8.68 12.03
N LYS A 141 -20.53 -8.34 11.02
CA LYS A 141 -20.23 -9.21 9.86
C LYS A 141 -18.95 -10.02 10.01
N SER A 142 -18.29 -9.99 11.18
CA SER A 142 -16.94 -10.54 11.43
C SER A 142 -16.68 -11.94 10.86
N LYS A 143 -17.66 -12.86 10.91
CA LYS A 143 -17.51 -14.22 10.37
C LYS A 143 -17.27 -14.28 8.86
N ASN A 144 -17.88 -13.38 8.08
CA ASN A 144 -17.89 -13.40 6.62
C ASN A 144 -17.48 -12.05 6.02
N LEU A 145 -16.77 -11.22 6.78
CA LEU A 145 -16.38 -9.89 6.34
C LEU A 145 -15.30 -10.04 5.25
N THR A 146 -15.57 -9.55 4.05
CA THR A 146 -14.57 -9.42 2.97
C THR A 146 -14.02 -7.99 2.94
N LEU A 147 -12.88 -7.77 2.28
CA LEU A 147 -12.37 -6.41 2.09
C LEU A 147 -13.39 -5.52 1.35
N GLU A 148 -13.97 -6.05 0.26
CA GLU A 148 -14.98 -5.33 -0.53
C GLU A 148 -16.19 -4.91 0.32
N THR A 149 -16.72 -5.82 1.13
CA THR A 149 -17.85 -5.51 2.01
C THR A 149 -17.50 -4.49 3.08
N ALA A 150 -16.27 -4.53 3.64
CA ALA A 150 -15.79 -3.52 4.58
C ALA A 150 -15.68 -2.13 3.93
N ILE A 151 -15.17 -2.05 2.70
CA ILE A 151 -15.08 -0.81 1.93
C ILE A 151 -16.47 -0.23 1.64
N ASN A 152 -17.40 -1.08 1.20
CA ASN A 152 -18.77 -0.68 0.89
C ASN A 152 -19.50 -0.16 2.14
N ILE A 153 -19.26 -0.74 3.31
CA ILE A 153 -19.80 -0.25 4.59
C ILE A 153 -19.30 1.16 4.88
N GLY A 154 -17.98 1.39 4.77
CA GLY A 154 -17.39 2.70 5.03
C GLY A 154 -17.95 3.80 4.12
N ARG A 155 -17.94 3.55 2.81
CA ARG A 155 -18.52 4.46 1.80
C ARG A 155 -20.00 4.74 2.03
N LEU A 156 -20.78 3.72 2.39
CA LEU A 156 -22.21 3.87 2.66
C LEU A 156 -22.45 4.82 3.84
N PHE A 157 -21.73 4.65 4.95
CA PHE A 157 -21.90 5.49 6.13
C PHE A 157 -21.38 6.91 5.94
N GLU A 158 -20.30 7.09 5.16
CA GLU A 158 -19.82 8.40 4.73
C GLU A 158 -20.88 9.12 3.88
N ALA A 159 -21.37 8.50 2.82
CA ALA A 159 -22.41 9.07 1.97
C ALA A 159 -23.71 9.38 2.73
N THR A 160 -24.10 8.52 3.68
CA THR A 160 -25.28 8.75 4.53
C THR A 160 -25.07 9.98 5.44
N LYS A 161 -23.87 10.15 5.98
CA LYS A 161 -23.52 11.29 6.83
C LYS A 161 -23.52 12.60 6.03
N ASP A 162 -22.98 12.57 4.82
CA ASP A 162 -22.94 13.75 3.93
C ASP A 162 -24.35 14.13 3.47
N GLY A 163 -25.17 13.13 3.08
CA GLY A 163 -26.57 13.34 2.76
C GLY A 163 -27.38 13.92 3.92
N MET A 164 -27.15 13.45 5.15
CA MET A 164 -27.78 14.02 6.35
C MET A 164 -27.35 15.45 6.64
N GLN A 165 -26.08 15.81 6.43
CA GLN A 165 -25.61 17.19 6.58
C GLN A 165 -26.32 18.14 5.60
N VAL A 166 -26.52 17.70 4.35
CA VAL A 166 -27.28 18.47 3.35
C VAL A 166 -28.75 18.62 3.75
N ILE A 167 -29.38 17.59 4.33
CA ILE A 167 -30.80 17.62 4.75
C ILE A 167 -31.02 18.46 6.02
N THR A 168 -30.05 18.48 6.94
CA THR A 168 -30.16 19.21 8.23
C THR A 168 -29.88 20.70 8.12
N GLY A 169 -29.47 21.20 6.94
CA GLY A 169 -29.44 22.62 6.64
C GLY A 169 -28.36 23.42 7.36
N GLU A 170 -27.28 22.79 7.82
CA GLU A 170 -26.08 23.49 8.32
C GLU A 170 -25.21 23.98 7.16
N ASP A 171 -25.80 24.83 6.32
CA ASP A 171 -25.05 25.64 5.36
C ASP A 171 -25.17 27.11 5.81
N PRO A 172 -24.09 27.72 6.36
CA PRO A 172 -24.13 29.09 6.88
C PRO A 172 -24.38 30.17 5.80
N ASN A 173 -24.60 29.80 4.53
CA ASN A 173 -24.82 30.74 3.43
C ASN A 173 -26.14 30.59 2.65
N VAL A 174 -27.08 29.74 3.07
CA VAL A 174 -28.37 29.64 2.36
C VAL A 174 -29.34 30.70 2.87
N THR A 175 -29.27 31.89 2.27
CA THR A 175 -30.32 32.90 2.41
C THR A 175 -31.52 32.48 1.56
N VAL A 176 -32.48 31.79 2.18
CA VAL A 176 -33.78 31.48 1.56
C VAL A 176 -34.58 32.76 1.34
N HIS A 177 -34.65 33.24 0.10
CA HIS A 177 -35.60 34.28 -0.28
C HIS A 177 -37.02 33.72 -0.27
N GLY A 178 -37.80 34.08 0.75
CA GLY A 178 -39.22 33.76 0.81
C GLY A 178 -39.98 34.41 -0.35
N VAL A 179 -40.54 33.60 -1.24
CA VAL A 179 -41.46 34.07 -2.28
C VAL A 179 -42.82 34.32 -1.64
N SER A 180 -43.11 35.59 -1.35
CA SER A 180 -44.46 36.04 -0.96
C SER A 180 -45.37 36.04 -2.20
N THR A 181 -46.24 35.04 -2.31
CA THR A 181 -47.34 35.04 -3.28
C THR A 181 -48.38 36.05 -2.83
N LYS A 182 -48.42 37.22 -3.48
CA LYS A 182 -49.49 38.20 -3.25
C LYS A 182 -50.82 37.66 -3.80
N PRO A 183 -51.93 37.74 -3.04
CA PRO A 183 -53.23 37.33 -3.54
C PRO A 183 -53.75 38.34 -4.57
N ASN A 184 -54.12 37.85 -5.74
CA ASN A 184 -54.66 38.63 -6.85
C ASN A 184 -56.03 39.21 -6.45
N ARG A 185 -56.11 40.53 -6.23
CA ARG A 185 -57.38 41.23 -5.99
C ARG A 185 -58.02 41.57 -7.34
N PHE A 186 -59.06 40.84 -7.71
CA PHE A 186 -59.95 41.22 -8.81
C PHE A 186 -60.68 42.54 -8.47
N PRO A 187 -60.72 43.52 -9.38
CA PRO A 187 -61.52 44.73 -9.17
C PRO A 187 -62.99 44.46 -9.50
N ARG A 188 -63.87 44.75 -8.54
CA ARG A 188 -65.33 44.86 -8.74
C ARG A 188 -65.62 46.07 -9.64
N ARG A 189 -66.29 45.86 -10.77
CA ARG A 189 -66.95 46.93 -11.54
C ARG A 189 -68.20 47.40 -10.79
N LYS A 190 -68.36 48.72 -10.65
CA LYS A 190 -69.61 49.39 -10.30
C LYS A 190 -70.10 50.19 -11.50
N HIS A 191 -71.41 50.10 -11.72
CA HIS A 191 -72.29 50.81 -12.65
C HIS A 191 -72.18 50.47 -14.14
#